data_AF-A0A1F5ZN95-F1
#
_entry.id   AF-A0A1F5ZN95-F1
#
_cell.length_a   1.000
_cell.length_b   1.000
_cell.length_c   1.000
_cell.angle_alpha   90.00
_cell.angle_beta   90.00
_cell.angle_gamma   90.00
#
_symmetry.space_group_name_H-M   'P 1'
#
loop_
_entity.id
_entity.type
_entity.pdbx_description
1 polymer ?
#
loop_
_entity_poly.entity_id
_entity_poly.type
_entity_poly.pdbx_seq_one_letter_code
_entity_poly.pdbx_strand_id
1 'polypeptide(L)'
;MDKATFLQVKRNNFAFKLSAAKYHLKMIQTVFKNNRDLIVNGKIDLHPTRPLIYHYYSLVYEIYSCFDMTLHYVNKKYDLDFESKDVQWKNEKEKTKFQRALKNKSPDVYTYIQTVVDAPWFIALKATRNYLTHNGIIPLQVEYNDTKINIINPIIDDKVLHFDLNLWGEEISKFFNDIYG
;
A
#
# COMPACT_ATOMS: atom_id res chain seq x y z
N MET A 1 24.78 0.64 -14.07
CA MET A 1 23.95 -0.57 -13.83
C MET A 1 23.15 -0.82 -15.10
N ASP A 2 23.24 -2.01 -15.69
CA ASP A 2 22.46 -2.36 -16.87
C ASP A 2 20.97 -2.52 -16.55
N LYS A 3 20.14 -2.60 -17.60
CA LYS A 3 18.68 -2.66 -17.47
C LYS A 3 18.22 -3.92 -16.72
N ALA A 4 18.79 -5.08 -17.00
CA ALA A 4 18.38 -6.34 -16.38
C ALA A 4 18.67 -6.33 -14.88
N THR A 5 19.86 -5.89 -14.49
CA THR A 5 20.25 -5.74 -13.07
C THR A 5 19.32 -4.77 -12.35
N PHE A 6 18.98 -3.62 -12.95
CA PHE A 6 18.06 -2.66 -12.34
C PHE A 6 16.67 -3.25 -12.11
N LEU A 7 16.11 -3.93 -13.12
CA LEU A 7 14.79 -4.55 -13.03
C LEU A 7 14.77 -5.63 -11.95
N GLN A 8 15.83 -6.43 -11.83
CA GLN A 8 15.99 -7.41 -10.76
C GLN A 8 16.05 -6.75 -9.37
N VAL A 9 16.81 -5.66 -9.21
CA VAL A 9 16.87 -4.90 -7.95
C VAL A 9 15.49 -4.36 -7.58
N LYS A 10 14.72 -3.82 -8.52
CA LYS A 10 13.36 -3.31 -8.24
C LYS A 10 12.39 -4.42 -7.88
N ARG A 11 12.48 -5.59 -8.52
CA ARG A 11 11.72 -6.79 -8.11
C ARG A 11 12.06 -7.22 -6.68
N ASN A 12 13.36 -7.25 -6.33
CA ASN A 12 13.79 -7.63 -4.98
C ASN A 12 13.31 -6.62 -3.94
N ASN A 13 13.39 -5.31 -4.25
CA ASN A 13 12.87 -4.26 -3.38
C ASN A 13 11.36 -4.37 -3.19
N PHE A 14 10.60 -4.64 -4.26
CA PHE A 14 9.17 -4.93 -4.16
C PHE A 14 8.90 -6.12 -3.22
N ALA A 15 9.58 -7.24 -3.43
CA ALA A 15 9.42 -8.44 -2.60
C ALA A 15 9.78 -8.20 -1.13
N PHE A 16 10.82 -7.39 -0.87
CA PHE A 16 11.22 -6.99 0.47
C PHE A 16 10.13 -6.15 1.15
N LYS A 17 9.61 -5.13 0.46
CA LYS A 17 8.50 -4.28 0.94
C LYS A 17 7.24 -5.09 1.23
N LEU A 18 6.87 -6.01 0.34
CA LEU A 18 5.72 -6.89 0.55
C LEU A 18 5.92 -7.83 1.75
N SER A 19 7.15 -8.33 1.95
CA SER A 19 7.47 -9.17 3.11
C SER A 19 7.41 -8.40 4.42
N ALA A 20 7.88 -7.14 4.43
CA ALA A 20 7.76 -6.25 5.58
C ALA A 20 6.29 -5.95 5.92
N ALA A 21 5.45 -5.70 4.91
CA ALA A 21 4.00 -5.53 5.13
C ALA A 21 3.36 -6.79 5.77
N LYS A 22 3.70 -7.99 5.27
CA LYS A 22 3.24 -9.26 5.86
C LYS A 22 3.70 -9.45 7.30
N TYR A 23 4.93 -9.04 7.62
CA TYR A 23 5.42 -9.04 8.99
C TYR A 23 4.58 -8.13 9.89
N HIS A 24 4.30 -6.89 9.47
CA HIS A 24 3.49 -5.97 10.25
C HIS A 24 2.06 -6.48 10.47
N LEU A 25 1.46 -7.10 9.45
CA LEU A 25 0.15 -7.76 9.58
C LEU A 25 0.18 -8.85 10.65
N LYS A 26 1.19 -9.72 10.64
CA LYS A 26 1.38 -10.76 11.66
C LYS A 26 1.53 -10.15 13.06
N MET A 27 2.24 -9.04 13.19
CA MET A 27 2.42 -8.35 14.47
C MET A 27 1.11 -7.74 14.98
N ILE A 28 0.28 -7.15 14.11
CA ILE A 28 -1.07 -6.69 14.47
C ILE A 28 -1.88 -7.82 15.08
N GLN A 29 -1.91 -9.00 14.42
CA GLN A 29 -2.62 -10.17 14.94
C GLN A 29 -2.08 -10.65 16.29
N THR A 30 -0.75 -10.61 16.45
CA THR A 30 -0.08 -11.02 17.69
C THR A 30 -0.42 -10.09 18.85
N VAL A 31 -0.35 -8.77 18.62
CA VAL A 31 -0.72 -7.75 19.62
C VAL A 31 -2.19 -7.87 19.99
N PHE A 32 -3.06 -8.10 19.01
CA PHE A 32 -4.48 -8.34 19.25
C PHE A 32 -4.71 -9.57 20.13
N LYS A 33 -4.14 -10.72 19.77
CA LYS A 33 -4.30 -11.96 20.54
C LYS A 33 -3.84 -11.81 21.99
N ASN A 34 -2.74 -11.10 22.22
CA ASN A 34 -2.16 -10.95 23.56
C ASN A 34 -2.91 -9.92 24.43
N ASN A 35 -3.69 -9.03 23.82
CA ASN A 35 -4.32 -7.90 24.52
C ASN A 35 -5.80 -7.71 24.13
N ARG A 36 -6.48 -8.81 23.77
CA ARG A 36 -7.81 -8.81 23.18
C ARG A 36 -8.79 -7.94 23.98
N ASP A 37 -8.89 -8.18 25.28
CA ASP A 37 -9.86 -7.49 26.13
C ASP A 37 -9.60 -5.98 26.20
N LEU A 38 -8.34 -5.56 26.21
CA LEU A 38 -7.99 -4.14 26.17
C LEU A 38 -8.39 -3.51 24.84
N ILE A 39 -8.11 -4.18 23.73
CA ILE A 39 -8.37 -3.66 22.38
C ILE A 39 -9.87 -3.61 22.07
N VAL A 40 -10.62 -4.65 22.44
CA VAL A 40 -12.09 -4.70 22.28
C VAL A 40 -12.76 -3.59 23.10
N ASN A 41 -12.21 -3.22 24.25
CA ASN A 41 -12.67 -2.09 25.07
C ASN A 41 -12.08 -0.73 24.62
N GLY A 42 -11.49 -0.65 23.43
CA GLY A 42 -10.98 0.60 22.83
C GLY A 42 -9.68 1.14 23.44
N LYS A 43 -8.98 0.37 24.28
CA LYS A 43 -7.73 0.78 24.95
C LYS A 43 -6.52 0.55 24.03
N ILE A 44 -6.45 1.26 22.90
CA ILE A 44 -5.42 1.09 21.85
C ILE A 44 -4.17 1.96 22.02
N ASP A 45 -4.17 2.87 22.98
CA ASP A 45 -3.12 3.86 23.26
C ASP A 45 -2.18 3.48 24.42
N LEU A 46 -2.53 2.41 25.16
CA LEU A 46 -1.76 1.89 26.29
C LEU A 46 -0.46 1.21 25.81
N HIS A 47 0.58 1.21 26.65
CA HIS A 47 1.87 0.58 26.33
C HIS A 47 1.76 -0.82 25.67
N PRO A 48 0.95 -1.78 26.17
CA PRO A 48 0.88 -3.11 25.57
C PRO A 48 0.08 -3.18 24.26
N THR A 49 -0.79 -2.21 23.97
CA THR A 49 -1.68 -2.20 22.78
C THR A 49 -1.24 -1.21 21.70
N ARG A 50 -0.51 -0.16 22.08
CA ARG A 50 0.06 0.86 21.19
C ARG A 50 0.86 0.29 20.00
N PRO A 51 1.59 -0.83 20.12
CA PRO A 51 2.25 -1.45 18.96
C PRO A 51 1.29 -1.81 17.81
N LEU A 52 0.00 -2.06 18.08
CA LEU A 52 -1.00 -2.32 17.04
C LEU A 52 -1.06 -1.16 16.03
N ILE A 53 -1.10 0.06 16.54
CA ILE A 53 -1.18 1.28 15.74
C ILE A 53 0.09 1.47 14.91
N TYR A 54 1.26 1.31 15.53
CA TYR A 54 2.54 1.48 14.83
C TYR A 54 2.75 0.46 13.72
N HIS A 55 2.36 -0.80 13.95
CA HIS A 55 2.41 -1.82 12.93
C HIS A 55 1.40 -1.58 11.82
N TYR A 56 0.21 -1.08 12.15
CA TYR A 56 -0.76 -0.66 11.15
C TYR A 56 -0.22 0.46 10.24
N TYR A 57 0.41 1.50 10.80
CA TYR A 57 0.99 2.57 9.98
C TYR A 57 2.10 2.06 9.08
N SER A 58 3.00 1.25 9.66
CA SER A 58 4.10 0.66 8.91
C SER A 58 3.57 -0.21 7.76
N LEU A 59 2.53 -1.02 7.99
CA LEU A 59 1.86 -1.80 6.95
C LEU A 59 1.36 -0.93 5.80
N VAL A 60 0.66 0.16 6.09
CA VAL A 60 0.13 1.09 5.07
C VAL A 60 1.27 1.66 4.21
N TYR A 61 2.36 2.13 4.84
CA TYR A 61 3.49 2.69 4.12
C TYR A 61 4.27 1.65 3.30
N GLU A 62 4.43 0.43 3.82
CA GLU A 62 5.13 -0.65 3.11
C GLU A 62 4.33 -1.11 1.87
N ILE A 63 3.00 -1.24 1.98
CA ILE A 63 2.14 -1.55 0.82
C ILE A 63 2.15 -0.40 -0.20
N TYR A 64 2.06 0.86 0.24
CA TYR A 64 2.13 2.00 -0.68
C TYR A 64 3.51 2.08 -1.37
N SER A 65 4.59 1.80 -0.65
CA SER A 65 5.94 1.71 -1.21
C SER A 65 6.08 0.60 -2.25
N CYS A 66 5.30 -0.48 -2.17
CA CYS A 66 5.28 -1.51 -3.21
C CYS A 66 4.79 -0.92 -4.54
N PHE A 67 3.75 -0.09 -4.52
CA PHE A 67 3.27 0.63 -5.71
C PHE A 67 4.34 1.54 -6.30
N ASP A 68 5.03 2.32 -5.47
CA ASP A 68 6.13 3.18 -5.92
C ASP A 68 7.24 2.35 -6.60
N MET A 69 7.62 1.20 -6.02
CA MET A 69 8.60 0.29 -6.63
C MET A 69 8.13 -0.24 -7.98
N THR A 70 6.83 -0.53 -8.14
CA THR A 70 6.24 -0.92 -9.43
C THR A 70 6.38 0.20 -10.45
N LEU A 71 6.11 1.47 -10.09
CA LEU A 71 6.29 2.59 -11.02
C LEU A 71 7.74 2.76 -11.46
N HIS A 72 8.70 2.60 -10.55
CA HIS A 72 10.12 2.61 -10.90
C HIS A 72 10.51 1.45 -11.81
N TYR A 73 9.92 0.27 -11.60
CA TYR A 73 10.08 -0.87 -12.49
C TYR A 73 9.55 -0.54 -13.89
N VAL A 74 8.35 0.03 -14.01
CA VAL A 74 7.76 0.47 -15.29
C VAL A 74 8.63 1.53 -15.98
N ASN A 75 9.09 2.55 -15.24
CA ASN A 75 9.97 3.59 -15.77
C ASN A 75 11.19 2.98 -16.49
N LYS A 76 11.79 1.94 -15.91
CA LYS A 76 12.94 1.25 -16.53
C LYS A 76 12.52 0.23 -17.58
N LYS A 77 11.45 -0.55 -17.38
CA LYS A 77 10.99 -1.58 -18.34
C LYS A 77 10.70 -0.97 -19.71
N TYR A 78 10.11 0.23 -19.73
CA TYR A 78 9.72 0.94 -20.95
C TYR A 78 10.71 2.04 -21.40
N ASP A 79 11.89 2.13 -20.79
CA ASP A 79 12.93 3.12 -21.11
C ASP A 79 12.39 4.56 -21.18
N LEU A 80 11.67 4.97 -20.13
CA LEU A 80 11.09 6.31 -20.05
C LEU A 80 12.08 7.36 -19.52
N ASP A 81 13.19 6.92 -18.93
CA ASP A 81 14.33 7.73 -18.48
C ASP A 81 14.01 8.90 -17.53
N PHE A 82 13.00 8.73 -16.67
CA PHE A 82 12.76 9.67 -15.57
C PHE A 82 13.65 9.38 -14.36
N GLU A 83 14.10 10.42 -13.67
CA GLU A 83 14.74 10.29 -12.36
C GLU A 83 13.75 9.76 -11.32
N SER A 84 14.25 9.11 -10.27
CA SER A 84 13.40 8.48 -9.25
C SER A 84 12.39 9.46 -8.62
N LYS A 85 12.81 10.71 -8.34
CA LYS A 85 11.91 11.73 -7.76
C LYS A 85 10.76 12.15 -8.69
N ASP A 86 10.93 11.96 -10.00
CA ASP A 86 9.99 12.37 -11.05
C ASP A 86 9.04 11.23 -11.46
N VAL A 87 9.31 10.00 -11.02
CA VAL A 87 8.42 8.86 -11.18
C VAL A 87 7.30 8.96 -10.14
N GLN A 88 6.22 9.64 -10.50
CA GLN A 88 5.06 9.85 -9.64
C GLN A 88 3.75 9.61 -10.41
N TRP A 89 2.77 8.99 -9.74
CA TRP A 89 1.41 8.88 -10.27
C TRP A 89 0.46 9.82 -9.53
N LYS A 90 -0.20 10.72 -10.28
CA LYS A 90 -1.23 11.61 -9.73
C LYS A 90 -2.60 11.24 -10.29
N ASN A 91 -3.67 11.53 -9.53
CA ASN A 91 -5.02 11.06 -9.84
C ASN A 91 -5.59 11.59 -11.16
N GLU A 92 -5.26 12.83 -11.53
CA GLU A 92 -5.71 13.35 -12.83
C GLU A 92 -4.90 12.69 -13.95
N LYS A 93 -5.62 12.20 -14.96
CA LYS A 93 -5.02 11.62 -16.17
C LYS A 93 -4.02 12.61 -16.76
N GLU A 94 -2.85 12.11 -17.15
CA GLU A 94 -1.81 12.89 -17.83
C GLU A 94 -1.26 14.12 -17.08
N LYS A 95 -1.44 14.15 -15.75
CA LYS A 95 -0.97 15.27 -14.91
C LYS A 95 0.55 15.38 -14.88
N THR A 96 1.26 14.26 -14.85
CA THR A 96 2.73 14.23 -14.79
C THR A 96 3.37 13.96 -16.15
N LYS A 97 4.62 14.42 -16.32
CA LYS A 97 5.43 14.09 -17.50
C LYS A 97 5.63 12.57 -17.64
N PHE A 98 5.82 11.88 -16.51
CA PHE A 98 5.90 10.41 -16.45
C PHE A 98 4.65 9.72 -17.00
N GLN A 99 3.46 10.10 -16.53
CA GLN A 99 2.19 9.55 -17.01
C GLN A 99 2.00 9.75 -18.52
N ARG A 100 2.31 10.94 -19.04
CA ARG A 100 2.22 11.23 -20.49
C ARG A 100 3.20 10.39 -21.31
N ALA A 101 4.45 10.29 -20.86
CA ALA A 101 5.46 9.48 -21.53
C ALA A 101 5.07 8.00 -21.55
N LEU A 102 4.59 7.46 -20.42
CA LEU A 102 4.10 6.09 -20.36
C LEU A 102 2.92 5.86 -21.29
N LYS A 103 1.93 6.77 -21.31
CA LYS A 103 0.77 6.66 -22.22
C LYS A 103 1.19 6.57 -23.68
N ASN A 104 2.14 7.42 -24.10
CA ASN A 104 2.64 7.41 -25.47
C ASN A 104 3.45 6.15 -25.81
N LYS A 105 4.18 5.60 -24.83
CA LYS A 105 5.06 4.44 -25.03
C LYS A 105 4.33 3.10 -24.92
N SER A 106 3.39 3.00 -23.98
CA SER A 106 2.59 1.81 -23.69
C SER A 106 1.22 2.20 -23.13
N PRO A 107 0.23 2.45 -24.01
CA PRO A 107 -1.13 2.79 -23.62
C PRO A 107 -1.80 1.75 -22.71
N ASP A 108 -1.51 0.47 -22.93
CA ASP A 108 -2.11 -0.64 -22.17
C ASP A 108 -1.64 -0.63 -20.71
N VAL A 109 -0.33 -0.46 -20.49
CA VAL A 109 0.23 -0.38 -19.13
C VAL A 109 -0.24 0.88 -18.42
N TYR A 110 -0.29 2.00 -19.14
CA TYR A 110 -0.88 3.23 -18.60
C TYR A 110 -2.31 2.99 -18.12
N THR A 111 -3.13 2.36 -18.97
CA THR A 111 -4.55 2.08 -18.67
C THR A 111 -4.68 1.13 -17.48
N TYR A 112 -3.85 0.08 -17.43
CA TYR A 112 -3.84 -0.87 -16.31
C TYR A 112 -3.47 -0.22 -14.98
N ILE A 113 -2.41 0.61 -14.94
CA ILE A 113 -2.05 1.36 -13.73
C ILE A 113 -3.18 2.32 -13.32
N GLN A 114 -3.82 2.99 -14.29
CA GLN A 114 -4.95 3.86 -14.00
C GLN A 114 -6.12 3.09 -13.40
N THR A 115 -6.48 1.92 -13.94
CA THR A 115 -7.51 1.04 -13.38
C THR A 115 -7.20 0.64 -11.94
N VAL A 116 -5.93 0.33 -11.64
CA VAL A 116 -5.49 -0.01 -10.28
C VAL A 116 -5.61 1.18 -9.35
N VAL A 117 -5.21 2.37 -9.80
CA VAL A 117 -5.29 3.61 -9.00
C VAL A 117 -6.74 4.01 -8.70
N ASP A 118 -7.65 3.74 -9.63
CA ASP A 118 -9.08 3.99 -9.50
C ASP A 118 -9.82 2.84 -8.78
N ALA A 119 -9.14 1.74 -8.45
CA ALA A 119 -9.75 0.62 -7.74
C ALA A 119 -10.09 1.01 -6.28
N PRO A 120 -11.23 0.54 -5.73
CA PRO A 120 -11.64 0.89 -4.37
C PRO A 120 -10.58 0.63 -3.31
N TRP A 121 -9.83 -0.48 -3.44
CA TRP A 121 -8.78 -0.86 -2.52
C TRP A 121 -7.61 0.12 -2.50
N PHE A 122 -7.19 0.60 -3.67
CA PHE A 122 -6.07 1.52 -3.79
C PHE A 122 -6.47 2.93 -3.37
N ILE A 123 -7.71 3.33 -3.67
CA ILE A 123 -8.30 4.57 -3.14
C ILE A 123 -8.28 4.54 -1.61
N ALA A 124 -8.70 3.43 -0.99
CA ALA A 124 -8.67 3.26 0.45
C ALA A 124 -7.24 3.35 1.01
N LEU A 125 -6.30 2.59 0.44
CA LEU A 125 -4.90 2.62 0.82
C LEU A 125 -4.30 4.04 0.74
N LYS A 126 -4.53 4.73 -0.38
CA LYS A 126 -4.00 6.08 -0.64
C LYS A 126 -4.58 7.11 0.32
N ALA A 127 -5.90 7.10 0.53
CA ALA A 127 -6.56 7.98 1.47
C ALA A 127 -6.02 7.77 2.90
N THR A 128 -5.87 6.50 3.31
CA THR A 128 -5.27 6.11 4.59
C THR A 128 -3.87 6.66 4.75
N ARG A 129 -2.99 6.39 3.77
CA ARG A 129 -1.60 6.86 3.78
C ARG A 129 -1.53 8.38 3.91
N ASN A 130 -2.33 9.09 3.12
CA ASN A 130 -2.37 10.55 3.15
C ASN A 130 -2.85 11.07 4.51
N TYR A 131 -3.91 10.49 5.06
CA TYR A 131 -4.39 10.87 6.37
C TYR A 131 -3.34 10.64 7.46
N LEU A 132 -2.68 9.48 7.47
CA LEU A 132 -1.59 9.18 8.41
C LEU A 132 -0.42 10.16 8.28
N THR A 133 -0.09 10.60 7.06
CA THR A 133 0.98 11.58 6.83
C THR A 133 0.67 12.94 7.48
N HIS A 134 -0.60 13.33 7.55
CA HIS A 134 -1.01 14.67 7.99
C HIS A 134 -1.58 14.74 9.42
N ASN A 135 -2.25 13.68 9.88
CA ASN A 135 -3.00 13.69 11.15
C ASN A 135 -2.44 12.72 12.19
N GLY A 136 -1.54 11.81 11.80
CA GLY A 136 -0.89 10.87 12.71
C GLY A 136 -1.79 9.72 13.16
N ILE A 137 -2.97 9.98 13.72
CA ILE A 137 -3.87 8.96 14.30
C ILE A 137 -5.16 8.82 13.52
N ILE A 138 -5.42 7.61 13.00
CA ILE A 138 -6.65 7.29 12.27
C ILE A 138 -7.58 6.38 13.08
N PRO A 139 -8.88 6.71 13.18
CA PRO A 139 -9.86 5.79 13.72
C PRO A 139 -10.01 4.56 12.80
N LEU A 140 -10.13 3.39 13.41
CA LEU A 140 -10.27 2.12 12.70
C LEU A 140 -11.60 1.48 13.06
N GLN A 141 -12.32 1.02 12.04
CA GLN A 141 -13.36 0.02 12.19
C GLN A 141 -12.70 -1.36 12.13
N VAL A 142 -12.90 -2.14 13.19
CA VAL A 142 -12.32 -3.47 13.33
C VAL A 142 -13.43 -4.48 13.59
N GLU A 143 -13.35 -5.60 12.91
CA GLU A 143 -14.09 -6.82 13.22
C GLU A 143 -13.14 -7.78 13.91
N TYR A 144 -13.65 -8.57 14.83
CA TYR A 144 -12.85 -9.56 15.52
C TYR A 144 -13.62 -10.84 15.76
N ASN A 145 -12.91 -11.95 15.71
CA ASN A 145 -13.35 -13.23 16.23
C ASN A 145 -12.41 -13.67 17.35
N ASP A 146 -12.58 -14.91 17.84
CA ASP A 146 -11.80 -15.43 18.97
C ASP A 146 -10.29 -15.52 18.70
N THR A 147 -9.86 -15.47 17.44
CA THR A 147 -8.46 -15.73 17.05
C THR A 147 -7.82 -14.66 16.18
N LYS A 148 -8.61 -13.74 15.60
CA LYS A 148 -8.14 -12.76 14.62
C LYS A 148 -8.84 -11.41 14.77
N ILE A 149 -8.11 -10.35 14.47
CA ILE A 149 -8.65 -9.03 14.19
C ILE A 149 -8.64 -8.81 12.69
N ASN A 150 -9.79 -8.52 12.11
CA ASN A 150 -9.91 -8.00 10.77
C ASN A 150 -10.04 -6.48 10.92
N ILE A 151 -8.98 -5.75 10.61
CA ILE A 151 -9.14 -4.31 10.45
C ILE A 151 -9.90 -4.14 9.14
N ILE A 152 -11.15 -3.72 9.27
CA ILE A 152 -12.02 -3.54 8.13
C ILE A 152 -11.56 -2.27 7.46
N ASN A 153 -11.65 -1.12 8.14
CA ASN A 153 -11.57 0.18 7.47
C ASN A 153 -10.92 1.27 8.32
N PRO A 154 -10.15 2.17 7.71
CA PRO A 154 -9.99 3.49 8.26
C PRO A 154 -11.27 4.31 8.09
N ILE A 155 -11.60 5.10 9.11
CA ILE A 155 -12.67 6.11 9.06
C ILE A 155 -12.00 7.46 8.80
N ILE A 156 -12.31 8.08 7.66
CA ILE A 156 -11.74 9.37 7.24
C ILE A 156 -12.89 10.31 6.89
N ASP A 157 -12.98 11.46 7.57
CA ASP A 157 -14.00 12.48 7.34
C ASP A 157 -15.43 11.89 7.32
N ASP A 158 -15.75 11.08 8.33
CA ASP A 158 -17.01 10.33 8.49
C ASP A 158 -17.32 9.32 7.37
N LYS A 159 -16.36 9.06 6.47
CA LYS A 159 -16.46 8.02 5.44
C LYS A 159 -15.73 6.77 5.90
N VAL A 160 -16.44 5.66 5.86
CA VAL A 160 -15.90 4.33 6.05
C VAL A 160 -15.40 3.80 4.71
N LEU A 161 -14.09 3.57 4.59
CA LEU A 161 -13.48 3.05 3.36
C LEU A 161 -13.40 1.53 3.43
N HIS A 162 -14.44 0.84 2.94
CA HIS A 162 -14.66 -0.62 2.97
C HIS A 162 -13.56 -1.45 2.27
N PHE A 163 -12.50 -1.90 2.97
CA PHE A 163 -11.50 -2.81 2.40
C PHE A 163 -10.64 -3.63 3.38
N ASP A 164 -10.73 -4.97 3.32
CA ASP A 164 -9.91 -5.89 4.12
C ASP A 164 -8.39 -5.72 3.86
N LEU A 165 -7.63 -5.40 4.91
CA LEU A 165 -6.17 -5.24 4.83
C LEU A 165 -5.42 -6.48 4.32
N ASN A 166 -5.97 -7.68 4.53
CA ASN A 166 -5.36 -8.90 4.00
C ASN A 166 -5.32 -8.88 2.46
N LEU A 167 -6.35 -8.27 1.85
CA LEU A 167 -6.46 -8.19 0.39
C LEU A 167 -5.49 -7.17 -0.21
N TRP A 168 -5.04 -6.13 0.52
CA TRP A 168 -4.08 -5.16 -0.02
C TRP A 168 -2.76 -5.81 -0.45
N GLY A 169 -2.28 -6.78 0.33
CA GLY A 169 -1.07 -7.53 0.00
C GLY A 169 -1.23 -8.41 -1.24
N GLU A 170 -2.41 -8.98 -1.43
CA GLU A 170 -2.73 -9.82 -2.59
C GLU A 170 -2.90 -8.99 -3.86
N GLU A 171 -3.68 -7.90 -3.78
CA GLU A 171 -3.93 -6.98 -4.89
C GLU A 171 -2.65 -6.31 -5.37
N ILE A 172 -1.78 -5.83 -4.47
CA ILE A 172 -0.52 -5.20 -4.87
C ILE A 172 0.46 -6.23 -5.47
N SER A 173 0.43 -7.48 -4.97
CA SER A 173 1.22 -8.57 -5.54
C SER A 173 0.74 -8.93 -6.94
N LYS A 174 -0.57 -9.01 -7.14
CA LYS A 174 -1.18 -9.27 -8.45
C LYS A 174 -0.82 -8.15 -9.43
N PHE A 175 -1.00 -6.89 -9.02
CA PHE A 175 -0.63 -5.72 -9.81
C PHE A 175 0.82 -5.75 -10.30
N PHE A 176 1.76 -6.03 -9.40
CA PHE A 176 3.17 -6.12 -9.79
C PHE A 176 3.45 -7.30 -10.72
N ASN A 177 2.87 -8.47 -10.44
CA ASN A 177 3.09 -9.67 -11.25
C ASN A 177 2.55 -9.52 -12.69
N ASP A 178 1.39 -8.90 -12.85
CA ASP A 178 0.78 -8.62 -14.16
C ASP A 178 1.63 -7.63 -14.98
N ILE A 179 2.33 -6.70 -14.31
CA ILE A 179 3.30 -5.79 -14.96
C ILE A 179 4.66 -6.45 -15.17
N TYR A 180 5.05 -7.38 -14.31
CA TYR A 180 6.36 -8.03 -14.34
C TYR A 180 6.44 -9.03 -15.49
N GLY A 181 5.43 -9.88 -15.63
CA GLY A 181 5.26 -10.88 -16.70
C GLY A 181 5.40 -10.30 -18.10
#